data_AF-A0A966H4L6-F1
#
_entry.id   AF-A0A966H4L6-F1
#
_cell.length_a   1.000
_cell.length_b   1.000
_cell.length_c   1.000
_cell.angle_alpha   90.00
_cell.angle_beta   90.00
_cell.angle_gamma   90.00
#
_symmetry.space_group_name_H-M   'P 1'
#
loop_
_entity.id
_entity.type
_entity.pdbx_description
1 polymer ?
#
loop_
_entity_poly.entity_id
_entity_poly.type
_entity_poly.pdbx_seq_one_letter_code
_entity_poly.pdbx_strand_id
1 'polypeptide(L)' 'MEKQSTAKYWAYCFLWLGAMIALMFVYREFFWLALPGTVTYFAKAMDIM' A
#
# COMPACT_ATOMS: atom_id res chain seq x y z
N MET A 1 -27.09 0.17 1.76
CA MET A 1 -25.85 -0.64 1.72
C MET A 1 -24.81 0.20 0.99
N GLU A 2 -24.02 1.00 1.70
CA GLU A 2 -22.94 1.78 1.09
C GLU A 2 -21.86 0.82 0.62
N LYS A 3 -21.69 0.74 -0.70
CA LYS A 3 -20.63 -0.03 -1.35
C LYS A 3 -19.32 0.72 -1.07
N GLN A 4 -18.66 0.38 0.03
CA GLN A 4 -17.43 1.06 0.46
C GLN A 4 -16.44 1.04 -0.71
N SER A 5 -16.01 2.22 -1.15
CA SER A 5 -15.27 2.37 -2.41
C SER A 5 -13.82 1.88 -2.24
N THR A 6 -13.63 0.57 -2.41
CA THR A 6 -12.33 -0.12 -2.35
C THR A 6 -11.32 0.44 -3.36
N ALA A 7 -11.82 1.08 -4.43
CA ALA A 7 -11.00 1.74 -5.46
C ALA A 7 -10.07 2.81 -4.90
N LYS A 8 -10.49 3.56 -3.85
CA LYS A 8 -9.64 4.56 -3.22
C LYS A 8 -8.47 3.90 -2.48
N TYR A 9 -8.73 2.79 -1.79
CA TYR A 9 -7.69 2.03 -1.08
C TYR A 9 -6.71 1.34 -2.03
N TRP A 10 -7.17 0.90 -3.21
CA TRP A 10 -6.30 0.41 -4.28
C TRP A 10 -5.29 1.48 -4.76
N ALA A 11 -5.72 2.74 -4.90
CA ALA A 11 -4.82 3.84 -5.27
C ALA A 11 -3.75 4.09 -4.19
N TYR A 12 -4.13 4.08 -2.90
CA TYR A 12 -3.17 4.17 -1.79
C TYR A 12 -2.23 2.96 -1.74
N CYS A 13 -2.73 1.75 -2.01
CA CYS A 13 -1.91 0.54 -2.06
C CYS A 13 -0.81 0.66 -3.13
N PHE A 14 -1.16 1.06 -4.36
CA PHE A 14 -0.18 1.26 -5.43
C PHE A 14 0.80 2.41 -5.14
N LEU A 15 0.34 3.49 -4.52
CA LEU A 15 1.19 4.60 -4.13
C LEU A 15 2.25 4.17 -3.10
N TRP A 16 1.85 3.39 -2.08
CA TRP A 16 2.77 2.82 -1.11
C TRP A 16 3.67 1.74 -1.70
N LEU A 17 3.19 0.96 -2.68
CA LEU A 17 4.00 -0.04 -3.38
C LEU A 17 5.07 0.64 -4.24
N GLY A 18 4.71 1.72 -4.95
CA GLY A 18 5.65 2.57 -5.68
C GLY A 18 6.69 3.20 -4.77
N ALA A 19 6.28 3.72 -3.60
CA ALA A 19 7.20 4.21 -2.58
C ALA A 19 8.15 3.12 -2.07
N MET A 20 7.66 1.90 -1.86
CA MET A 20 8.47 0.75 -1.45
C MET A 20 9.51 0.37 -2.52
N ILE A 21 9.13 0.37 -3.80
CA ILE A 21 10.05 0.13 -4.92
C ILE A 21 11.09 1.26 -5.01
N ALA A 22 10.67 2.51 -4.89
CA ALA A 22 11.58 3.66 -4.89
C ALA A 22 12.60 3.57 -3.73
N LEU A 23 12.14 3.23 -2.52
CA LEU A 23 13.01 2.97 -1.37
C LEU A 23 13.94 1.78 -1.64
N MET A 24 13.48 0.70 -2.27
CA MET A 24 14.32 -0.44 -2.62
C MET A 24 15.50 -0.07 -3.54
N PHE A 25 15.33 0.94 -4.40
CA PHE A 25 16.36 1.46 -5.30
C PHE A 25 17.26 2.53 -4.68
N VAL A 26 16.71 3.44 -3.87
CA VAL A 26 17.47 4.56 -3.28
C VAL A 26 18.08 4.20 -1.93
N TYR A 27 17.27 3.64 -1.04
CA TYR A 27 17.63 3.30 0.34
C TYR A 27 17.15 1.89 0.64
N ARG A 28 17.85 0.90 0.06
CA ARG A 28 17.47 -0.52 0.17
C ARG A 28 17.27 -0.95 1.62
N GLU A 29 18.02 -0.40 2.57
CA GLU A 29 17.83 -0.69 3.99
C GLU A 29 16.51 -0.18 4.55
N PHE A 30 15.92 0.89 4.00
CA PHE A 30 14.67 1.50 4.48
C PHE A 30 13.40 0.97 3.78
N PHE A 31 13.51 0.00 2.85
CA PHE A 31 12.37 -0.56 2.14
C PHE A 31 11.29 -1.14 3.08
N TRP A 32 11.72 -1.68 4.23
CA TRP A 32 10.87 -2.23 5.28
C TRP A 32 9.97 -1.19 5.98
N LEU A 33 10.29 0.10 5.91
CA LEU A 33 9.48 1.16 6.51
C LEU A 33 8.18 1.35 5.72
N ALA A 34 8.22 1.05 4.42
CA ALA A 34 7.06 1.11 3.55
C ALA A 34 6.16 -0.13 3.65
N LEU A 35 6.70 -1.31 4.04
CA LEU A 35 5.96 -2.57 4.20
C LEU A 35 4.64 -2.44 4.99
N PRO A 36 4.60 -1.85 6.21
CA PRO A 36 3.35 -1.78 6.96
C PRO A 36 2.30 -0.95 6.22
N GLY A 37 2.68 0.13 5.54
CA GLY A 37 1.76 0.91 4.70
C GLY A 37 1.26 0.10 3.52
N THR A 38 2.16 -0.55 2.77
CA THR A 38 1.78 -1.36 1.60
C THR A 38 0.82 -2.50 1.99
N VAL A 39 1.12 -3.24 3.07
CA VAL A 39 0.30 -4.37 3.55
C VAL A 39 -1.05 -3.89 4.12
N THR A 40 -1.07 -2.77 4.86
CA THR A 40 -2.31 -2.24 5.45
C THR A 40 -3.28 -1.79 4.36
N TYR A 41 -2.82 -1.00 3.39
CA TYR A 41 -3.67 -0.56 2.28
C TYR A 41 -3.99 -1.70 1.33
N PHE A 42 -3.12 -2.71 1.17
CA PHE A 42 -3.43 -3.92 0.43
C PHE A 42 -4.57 -4.72 1.06
N ALA A 43 -4.52 -4.97 2.37
CA ALA A 43 -5.59 -5.66 3.09
C ALA A 43 -6.93 -4.89 3.02
N LYS A 44 -6.88 -3.56 3.15
CA LYS A 44 -8.05 -2.67 2.96
C LYS A 44 -8.57 -2.67 1.52
N ALA A 45 -7.66 -2.76 0.54
CA ALA A 45 -7.99 -2.82 -0.88
C ALA A 45 -8.55 -4.19 -1.30
N MET A 46 -8.29 -5.25 -0.53
CA MET A 46 -8.88 -6.56 -0.74
C MET A 46 -10.26 -6.72 -0.08
N ASP A 47 -10.77 -5.70 0.62
CA ASP A 47 -12.02 -5.77 1.40
C ASP A 47 -11.98 -6.91 2.46
N ILE A 48 -10.76 -7.27 2.91
CA ILE A 48 -10.54 -8.28 3.95
C ILE A 48 -10.76 -7.69 5.36
N MET A 49 -10.90 -6.36 5.47
CA MET A 49 -10.97 -5.63 6.74
C MET A 49 -12.08 -4.58 6.75
#